data_AF-A0A2S8UEC9-F1
#
_entry.id   AF-A0A2S8UEC9-F1
#
_cell.length_a   1.000
_cell.length_b   1.000
_cell.length_c   1.000
_cell.angle_alpha   90.00
_cell.angle_beta   90.00
_cell.angle_gamma   90.00
#
_symmetry.space_group_name_H-M   'P 1'
#
loop_
_entity.id
_entity.type
_entity.pdbx_description
1 polymer ?
#
loop_
_entity_poly.entity_id
_entity_poly.type
_entity_poly.pdbx_seq_one_letter_code
_entity_poly.pdbx_strand_id
1 'polypeptide(L)' 'MSTTKTLALWVAYGPNGVVGSIRHDEDGYTVTMVGSEASTGTYPSLASAKGALHSHMAPGSDWPRFQEH' A
#
# COMPACT_ATOMS: atom_id res chain seq x y z
N MET A 1 25.06 0.69 5.25
CA MET A 1 24.14 -0.17 4.48
C MET A 1 22.90 -0.36 5.35
N SER A 2 21.86 0.45 5.16
CA SER A 2 20.61 0.28 5.89
C SER A 2 19.84 -0.85 5.21
N THR A 3 19.87 -2.04 5.81
CA THR A 3 19.15 -3.19 5.29
C THR A 3 17.68 -3.00 5.67
N THR A 4 16.88 -2.38 4.79
CA THR A 4 15.44 -2.24 5.03
C THR A 4 14.84 -3.63 5.19
N LYS A 5 14.50 -3.99 6.43
CA LYS A 5 13.91 -5.29 6.73
C LYS A 5 12.41 -5.17 6.55
N THR A 6 11.91 -5.74 5.46
CA THR A 6 10.46 -5.85 5.25
C THR A 6 9.89 -6.80 6.30
N LEU A 7 9.00 -6.29 7.14
CA LEU A 7 8.36 -7.01 8.23
C LEU A 7 7.08 -7.71 7.75
N ALA A 8 6.31 -7.06 6.88
CA ALA A 8 5.08 -7.60 6.32
C ALA A 8 4.72 -6.89 5.00
N LEU A 9 3.87 -7.51 4.19
CA LEU A 9 3.37 -6.97 2.94
C LEU A 9 1.86 -7.21 2.84
N TRP A 10 1.09 -6.18 2.50
CA TRP A 10 -0.31 -6.30 2.12
C TRP A 10 -0.50 -5.92 0.67
N VAL A 11 -1.15 -6.77 -0.10
CA VAL A 11 -1.53 -6.49 -1.48
C VAL A 11 -2.98 -6.00 -1.50
N ALA A 12 -3.21 -4.89 -2.20
CA ALA A 12 -4.54 -4.31 -2.37
C ALA A 12 -5.16 -4.80 -3.69
N TYR A 13 -6.27 -5.51 -3.58
CA TYR A 13 -7.04 -6.05 -4.70
C TYR A 13 -8.29 -5.21 -4.93
N GLY A 14 -8.32 -4.52 -6.06
CA GLY A 14 -9.52 -3.88 -6.59
C GLY A 14 -10.33 -4.82 -7.48
N PRO A 15 -11.44 -4.34 -8.05
CA PRO A 15 -12.36 -5.16 -8.84
C PRO A 15 -11.72 -5.76 -10.11
N ASN A 16 -10.69 -5.11 -10.66
CA ASN A 16 -9.99 -5.55 -11.87
C ASN A 16 -8.60 -6.16 -11.59
N GLY A 17 -8.25 -6.42 -10.33
CA GLY A 17 -6.96 -7.00 -9.94
C GLY A 17 -6.18 -6.15 -8.94
N VAL A 18 -4.86 -6.30 -8.90
CA VAL A 18 -4.00 -5.58 -7.94
C VAL A 18 -3.92 -4.11 -8.30
N VAL A 19 -4.23 -3.25 -7.34
CA VAL A 19 -4.19 -1.78 -7.49
C VAL A 19 -3.01 -1.16 -6.76
N GLY A 20 -2.39 -1.89 -5.84
CA GLY A 20 -1.19 -1.46 -5.13
C GLY A 20 -0.78 -2.44 -4.05
N SER A 21 0.24 -2.06 -3.28
CA SER A 21 0.73 -2.81 -2.13
C SER A 21 1.16 -1.86 -1.02
N ILE A 22 1.12 -2.38 0.20
CA ILE A 22 1.57 -1.70 1.40
C ILE A 22 2.66 -2.56 2.01
N ARG A 23 3.88 -2.05 2.03
CA ARG A 23 5.02 -2.68 2.69
C ARG A 23 5.13 -2.14 4.10
N HIS A 24 5.35 -2.99 5.08
CA HIS A 24 5.74 -2.58 6.42
C HIS A 24 7.21 -2.85 6.64
N ASP A 25 7.89 -1.81 7.07
CA ASP A 25 9.30 -1.76 7.41
C ASP A 25 9.45 -1.05 8.76
N GLU A 26 10.69 -0.97 9.27
CA GLU A 26 10.98 -0.37 10.58
C GLU A 26 10.57 1.11 10.67
N ASP A 27 10.52 1.80 9.52
CA ASP A 27 10.11 3.20 9.38
C ASP A 27 8.59 3.39 9.30
N GLY A 28 7.83 2.33 9.02
CA GLY A 28 6.37 2.35 8.96
C GLY A 28 5.77 1.62 7.76
N TYR A 29 4.65 2.13 7.26
CA TYR A 29 3.85 1.51 6.20
C TYR A 29 4.02 2.29 4.90
N THR A 30 4.83 1.78 3.99
CA THR A 30 5.09 2.37 2.67
C THR A 30 4.06 1.89 1.66
N VAL A 31 3.36 2.82 1.02
CA VAL A 31 2.34 2.53 0.00
C VAL A 31 2.95 2.67 -1.39
N THR A 32 2.71 1.69 -2.27
CA THR A 32 3.12 1.73 -3.68
C THR A 32 1.94 1.35 -4.56
N MET A 33 1.57 2.24 -5.48
CA MET A 33 0.49 1.99 -6.45
C MET A 33 0.98 1.15 -7.62
N VAL A 34 0.09 0.33 -8.18
CA VAL A 34 0.41 -0.42 -9.41
C VAL A 34 0.66 0.57 -10.55
N GLY A 35 1.72 0.34 -11.33
CA GLY A 35 2.12 1.24 -12.41
C GLY A 35 2.81 2.54 -11.98
N SER A 36 3.04 2.76 -10.68
CA SER A 36 3.91 3.83 -10.18
C SER A 36 5.27 3.25 -9.76
N GLU A 37 6.35 3.88 -10.24
CA GLU A 37 7.72 3.53 -9.82
C GLU A 37 8.06 4.10 -8.44
N ALA A 38 7.41 5.19 -8.04
CA ALA A 38 7.57 5.80 -6.72
C ALA A 38 6.51 5.31 -5.73
N SER A 39 6.90 5.17 -4.47
CA SER A 39 5.97 5.02 -3.36
C SER A 39 5.17 6.32 -3.16
N THR A 40 3.89 6.18 -2.87
CA THR A 40 2.97 7.27 -2.55
C THR A 40 3.37 7.99 -1.26
N GLY A 41 4.00 7.25 -0.34
CA GLY A 41 4.48 7.76 0.94
C GLY A 41 4.58 6.67 1.99
N THR A 42 5.19 7.02 3.12
CA THR A 42 5.30 6.18 4.31
C THR A 42 4.38 6.73 5.39
N TYR A 43 3.59 5.84 5.99
CA TYR A 43 2.56 6.18 6.96
C TYR A 43 2.84 5.51 8.30
N PRO A 44 2.49 6.14 9.43
CA PRO A 44 2.77 5.59 10.76
C PRO A 44 1.87 4.40 11.12
N SER A 45 0.79 4.14 10.37
CA SER A 45 -0.15 3.06 10.65
C SER A 45 -0.71 2.42 9.39
N LEU A 46 -1.07 1.14 9.49
CA LEU A 46 -1.72 0.39 8.41
C LEU A 46 -3.04 1.04 7.97
N ALA A 47 -3.83 1.59 8.90
CA ALA A 47 -5.11 2.22 8.58
C ALA A 47 -4.90 3.49 7.72
N SER A 48 -3.91 4.33 8.07
CA SER A 48 -3.53 5.50 7.28
C SER A 48 -3.03 5.11 5.90
N ALA A 49 -2.21 4.06 5.81
CA ALA A 49 -1.71 3.53 4.53
C ALA A 49 -2.85 3.01 3.63
N LYS A 50 -3.81 2.27 4.19
CA LYS A 50 -4.99 1.77 3.46
C LYS A 50 -5.85 2.92 2.92
N GLY A 51 -6.10 3.95 3.74
CA GLY A 51 -6.84 5.14 3.31
C GLY A 51 -6.12 5.96 2.24
N ALA A 52 -4.79 6.09 2.36
CA ALA A 52 -3.98 6.75 1.34
C ALA A 52 -4.00 6.01 0.01
N LEU A 53 -3.89 4.68 0.04
CA LEU A 53 -3.99 3.83 -1.16
C LEU A 53 -5.35 4.00 -1.83
N HIS A 54 -6.45 3.95 -1.07
CA HIS A 54 -7.79 4.15 -1.61
C HIS A 54 -7.99 5.56 -2.19
N SER A 55 -7.44 6.59 -1.53
CA SER A 55 -7.50 7.98 -2.01
C SER A 55 -6.74 8.20 -3.33
N HIS A 56 -5.77 7.34 -3.66
CA HIS A 56 -5.05 7.37 -4.94
C HIS A 56 -5.73 6.55 -6.04
N MET A 57 -6.80 5.81 -5.73
CA MET A 57 -7.60 5.13 -6.74
C MET A 57 -8.51 6.12 -7.46
N ALA A 58 -9.08 5.70 -8.60
CA ALA A 58 -10.01 6.53 -9.35
C ALA A 58 -11.22 6.93 -8.47
N PRO A 59 -11.72 8.17 -8.56
CA PRO A 59 -12.88 8.62 -7.79
C PRO A 59 -14.08 7.68 -7.98
N GLY A 60 -14.71 7.28 -6.87
CA GLY A 60 -15.81 6.32 -6.88
C GLY A 60 -15.38 4.84 -6.93
N SER A 61 -14.08 4.54 -6.89
CA SER A 61 -13.60 3.17 -6.70
C SER A 61 -14.06 2.63 -5.35
N ASP A 62 -14.48 1.37 -5.34
CA ASP A 62 -14.79 0.66 -4.10
C ASP A 62 -13.52 0.43 -3.26
N TRP A 63 -13.71 0.11 -1.99
CA TRP A 63 -12.61 -0.13 -1.08
C TRP A 63 -11.88 -1.43 -1.47
N PRO A 64 -10.57 -1.41 -1.72
CA PRO A 64 -9.86 -2.60 -2.13
C PRO A 64 -9.76 -3.59 -0.97
N ARG A 65 -9.74 -4.87 -1.30
CA ARG A 65 -9.46 -5.93 -0.34
C ARG A 65 -7.97 -6.00 -0.10
N PHE A 66 -7.56 -5.87 1.15
CA PHE A 66 -6.15 -6.01 1.55
C PHE A 66 -5.90 -7.44 2.02
N GLN A 67 -4.89 -8.09 1.45
CA GLN A 67 -4.46 -9.42 1.87
C GLN A 67 -2.98 -9.42 2.23
N GLU A 68 -2.66 -9.96 3.40
CA GLU A 68 -1.28 -10.14 3.86
C GLU A 68 -0.60 -11.28 3.10
N HIS A 69 0.70 -11.11 2.79
CA HIS A 69 1.53 -12.09 2.08
C HIS A 69 2.90 -12.22 2.72
#